data_AF-A0A2J7ZWW3-F1
#
_entry.id   AF-A0A2J7ZWW3-F1
#
_cell.length_a   1.000
_cell.length_b   1.000
_cell.length_c   1.000
_cell.angle_alpha   90.00
_cell.angle_beta   90.00
_cell.angle_gamma   90.00
#
_symmetry.space_group_name_H-M   'P 1'
#
loop_
_entity.id
_entity.type
_entity.pdbx_description
1 polymer ?
#
loop_
_entity_poly.entity_id
_entity_poly.type
_entity_poly.pdbx_seq_one_letter_code
_entity_poly.pdbx_strand_id
1 'polypeptide(L)'
;MDSWVVGNEVVFRTAAGEEVSGCVFAFDTASNLLIIKENGSHLGVSNLRLLKANSVQEVLSSVKPERPFDLELPAVDLERCRKREEKALQQAELESARVGQGVTKEAQAIFDALVKTMPCVWRGKVIVVLESVLIEEPYTPDSCRSEEEHRATGERVKMVLRLERERLGL
;
A
#
# COMPACT_ATOMS: atom_id res chain seq x y z
N MET A 1 -1.29 -19.04 36.64
CA MET A 1 -0.13 -18.69 35.80
C MET A 1 0.34 -20.02 35.24
N ASP A 2 0.01 -20.48 34.04
CA ASP A 2 -0.35 -19.81 32.80
C ASP A 2 -1.29 -20.72 31.98
N SER A 3 -2.45 -20.22 31.54
CA SER A 3 -3.53 -21.05 30.96
C SER A 3 -3.71 -20.92 29.45
N TRP A 4 -2.78 -20.24 28.77
CA TRP A 4 -2.83 -20.06 27.31
C TRP A 4 -2.26 -21.28 26.61
N VAL A 5 -3.05 -22.36 26.58
CA VAL A 5 -2.71 -23.59 25.86
C VAL A 5 -2.96 -23.37 24.38
N VAL A 6 -1.93 -23.56 23.56
CA VAL A 6 -2.03 -23.48 22.10
C VAL A 6 -3.11 -24.44 21.59
N GLY A 7 -3.98 -23.93 20.73
CA GLY A 7 -5.11 -24.64 20.16
C GLY A 7 -6.42 -24.50 20.94
N ASN A 8 -6.41 -23.98 22.16
CA ASN A 8 -7.66 -23.71 22.87
C ASN A 8 -8.44 -22.58 22.20
N GLU A 9 -9.75 -22.78 22.03
CA GLU A 9 -10.69 -21.70 21.71
C GLU A 9 -10.97 -20.91 22.98
N VAL A 10 -10.77 -19.60 22.92
CA VAL A 10 -10.89 -18.71 24.07
C VAL A 10 -11.78 -17.53 23.74
N VAL A 11 -12.56 -17.11 24.74
CA VAL A 11 -13.25 -15.82 24.74
C VAL A 11 -12.80 -15.07 25.98
N PHE A 12 -12.35 -13.83 25.83
CA PHE A 12 -11.86 -13.02 26.94
C PHE A 12 -12.13 -11.54 26.74
N ARG A 13 -12.10 -10.78 27.83
CA ARG A 13 -12.22 -9.32 27.83
C ARG A 13 -10.88 -8.66 28.09
N THR A 14 -10.53 -7.70 27.26
CA THR A 14 -9.30 -6.90 27.41
C THR A 14 -9.50 -5.76 28.41
N ALA A 15 -8.39 -5.13 28.81
CA ALA A 15 -8.40 -3.96 29.67
C ALA A 15 -9.09 -2.72 29.07
N ALA A 16 -9.24 -2.69 27.75
CA ALA A 16 -10.01 -1.67 27.04
C ALA A 16 -11.52 -1.96 27.01
N GLY A 17 -11.97 -3.08 27.60
CA GLY A 17 -13.36 -3.52 27.58
C GLY A 17 -13.77 -4.26 26.30
N GLU A 18 -12.85 -4.46 25.36
CA GLU A 18 -13.10 -5.23 24.14
C GLU A 18 -13.20 -6.72 24.46
N GLU A 19 -14.23 -7.39 23.92
CA GLU A 19 -14.36 -8.83 23.95
C GLU A 19 -13.73 -9.44 22.71
N VAL A 20 -12.83 -10.40 22.90
CA VAL A 20 -12.05 -11.05 21.85
C VAL A 20 -12.34 -12.54 21.88
N SER A 21 -12.56 -13.13 20.71
CA SER A 21 -12.83 -14.55 20.54
C SER A 21 -11.95 -15.14 19.44
N GLY A 22 -11.34 -16.28 19.71
CA GLY A 22 -10.56 -17.02 18.73
C GLY A 22 -9.68 -18.10 19.36
N CYS A 23 -8.79 -18.64 18.55
CA CYS A 23 -7.91 -19.73 18.96
C CYS A 23 -6.57 -19.21 19.48
N VAL A 24 -6.07 -19.75 20.58
CA VAL A 24 -4.70 -19.48 21.04
C VAL A 24 -3.72 -20.07 20.02
N PHE A 25 -3.09 -19.22 19.23
CA PHE A 25 -2.15 -19.63 18.19
C PHE A 25 -0.74 -19.83 18.75
N ALA A 26 -0.30 -18.91 19.62
CA ALA A 26 0.98 -19.00 20.30
C ALA A 26 0.93 -18.20 21.61
N PHE A 27 1.74 -18.60 22.58
CA PHE A 27 1.97 -17.84 23.79
C PHE A 27 3.44 -17.90 24.15
N ASP A 28 4.10 -16.74 24.16
CA ASP A 28 5.48 -16.61 24.62
C ASP A 28 5.48 -16.12 26.06
N THR A 29 5.91 -16.98 26.97
CA THR A 29 5.98 -16.70 28.40
C THR A 29 7.04 -15.65 28.72
N ALA A 30 8.17 -15.62 27.99
CA ALA A 30 9.27 -14.71 28.26
C ALA A 30 8.90 -13.25 28.00
N SER A 31 8.23 -12.97 26.88
CA SER A 31 7.75 -11.62 26.55
C SER A 31 6.29 -11.37 26.98
N ASN A 32 5.63 -12.36 27.58
CA ASN A 32 4.22 -12.33 27.96
C ASN A 32 3.31 -11.95 26.77
N LEU A 33 3.61 -12.48 25.58
CA LEU A 33 2.94 -12.17 24.33
C LEU A 33 1.97 -13.30 23.96
N LEU A 34 0.69 -12.97 23.90
CA LEU A 34 -0.39 -13.86 23.48
C LEU A 34 -0.75 -13.56 22.02
N ILE A 35 -0.82 -14.60 21.20
CA ILE A 35 -1.25 -14.53 19.81
C ILE A 35 -2.56 -15.29 19.67
N ILE A 36 -3.61 -14.58 19.26
CA ILE A 36 -4.93 -15.14 18.98
C ILE A 36 -5.15 -15.18 17.48
N LYS A 37 -5.56 -16.33 16.96
CA LYS A 37 -6.00 -16.49 15.57
C LYS A 37 -7.51 -16.33 15.52
N GLU A 38 -7.94 -15.26 14.88
CA GLU A 38 -9.35 -14.94 14.62
C GLU A 38 -9.70 -15.28 13.17
N ASN A 39 -10.99 -15.47 12.90
CA ASN A 39 -11.47 -15.61 11.53
C ASN A 39 -11.24 -14.30 10.76
N GLY A 40 -10.69 -14.41 9.55
CA GLY A 40 -10.51 -13.28 8.66
C GLY A 40 -11.79 -12.91 7.92
N SER A 41 -11.69 -11.92 7.03
CA SER A 41 -12.84 -11.41 6.27
C SER A 41 -13.43 -12.41 5.27
N HIS A 42 -12.71 -13.47 4.91
CA HIS A 42 -13.16 -14.51 3.98
C HIS A 42 -12.44 -15.84 4.25
N LEU A 43 -12.98 -16.93 3.67
CA LEU A 43 -12.43 -18.28 3.80
C LEU A 43 -10.95 -18.33 3.42
N GLY A 44 -10.15 -19.00 4.24
CA GLY A 44 -8.70 -19.13 4.03
C GLY A 44 -7.88 -17.93 4.50
N VAL A 45 -8.52 -16.88 5.02
CA VAL A 45 -7.82 -15.76 5.68
C VAL A 45 -8.11 -15.79 7.18
N SER A 46 -7.06 -15.56 7.96
CA SER A 46 -7.14 -15.43 9.41
C SER A 46 -6.47 -14.14 9.84
N ASN A 47 -7.02 -13.51 10.87
CA ASN A 47 -6.38 -12.38 11.52
C ASN A 47 -5.56 -12.91 12.70
N LEU A 48 -4.30 -12.48 12.81
CA LEU A 48 -3.47 -12.77 13.96
C LEU A 48 -3.41 -11.53 14.84
N ARG A 49 -4.00 -11.62 16.03
CA ARG A 49 -4.00 -10.55 17.02
C ARG A 49 -2.92 -10.80 18.04
N LEU A 50 -2.03 -9.82 18.20
CA LEU A 50 -0.94 -9.85 19.16
C LEU A 50 -1.30 -8.95 20.34
N LEU A 51 -1.27 -9.47 21.55
CA LEU A 51 -1.54 -8.71 22.77
C LEU A 51 -0.66 -9.18 23.92
N LYS A 52 -0.42 -8.32 24.92
CA LYS A 52 0.21 -8.75 26.17
C LYS A 52 -0.80 -9.55 26.98
N ALA A 53 -0.43 -10.71 27.52
CA ALA A 53 -1.42 -11.50 28.25
C ALA A 53 -1.93 -10.81 29.53
N ASN A 54 -1.16 -9.87 30.10
CA ASN A 54 -1.62 -9.04 31.22
C ASN A 54 -2.66 -7.96 30.83
N SER A 55 -2.89 -7.72 29.53
CA SER A 55 -3.99 -6.86 29.07
C SER A 55 -5.33 -7.61 29.06
N VAL A 56 -5.33 -8.92 29.30
CA VAL A 56 -6.55 -9.69 29.49
C VAL A 56 -7.01 -9.52 30.93
N GLN A 57 -8.21 -8.94 31.12
CA GLN A 57 -8.80 -8.75 32.45
C GLN A 57 -9.56 -9.98 32.92
N GLU A 58 -10.31 -10.60 32.01
CA GLU A 58 -11.22 -11.70 32.33
C GLU A 58 -11.26 -12.71 31.20
N VAL A 59 -11.09 -13.98 31.50
CA VAL A 59 -11.30 -15.08 30.55
C VAL A 59 -12.72 -15.61 30.75
N LEU A 60 -13.57 -15.42 29.74
CA LEU A 60 -14.97 -15.82 29.74
C LEU A 60 -15.15 -17.30 29.42
N SER A 61 -14.31 -17.84 28.53
CA SER A 61 -14.28 -19.27 28.21
C SER A 61 -12.90 -19.72 27.73
N SER A 62 -12.60 -21.01 27.97
CA SER A 62 -11.42 -21.68 27.40
C SER A 62 -11.76 -23.14 27.16
N VAL A 63 -11.83 -23.52 25.89
CA VAL A 63 -12.28 -24.84 25.43
C VAL A 63 -11.15 -25.51 24.68
N LYS A 64 -10.81 -26.74 25.06
CA LYS A 64 -9.83 -27.55 24.35
C LYS A 64 -10.40 -27.99 23.00
N PRO A 65 -9.59 -28.04 21.93
CA PRO A 65 -10.07 -28.46 20.64
C PRO A 65 -10.44 -29.96 20.67
N GLU A 66 -11.50 -30.34 19.96
CA GLU A 66 -11.95 -31.74 19.86
C GLU A 66 -10.92 -32.64 19.18
N ARG A 67 -10.14 -32.05 18.26
CA ARG A 67 -9.04 -32.71 17.55
C ARG A 67 -7.72 -32.08 18.00
N PRO A 68 -6.60 -32.83 17.96
CA PRO A 68 -5.28 -32.26 18.19
C PRO A 68 -5.09 -31.03 17.30
N PHE A 69 -4.65 -29.93 17.90
CA PHE A 69 -4.36 -28.72 17.16
C PHE A 69 -3.14 -28.95 16.28
N ASP A 70 -3.29 -28.64 14.99
CA ASP A 70 -2.20 -28.78 14.04
C ASP A 70 -1.18 -27.65 14.27
N LEU A 71 0.02 -28.04 14.70
CA LEU A 71 1.14 -27.13 14.95
C LEU A 71 1.95 -26.89 13.67
N GLU A 72 1.64 -27.57 12.57
CA GLU A 72 2.31 -27.33 11.30
C GLU A 72 1.94 -25.94 10.76
N LEU A 73 2.97 -25.14 10.48
CA LEU A 73 2.78 -23.85 9.84
C LEU A 73 2.37 -24.06 8.38
N PRO A 74 1.47 -23.21 7.85
CA PRO A 74 1.08 -23.30 6.45
C PRO A 74 2.29 -23.11 5.54
N ALA A 75 2.31 -23.86 4.44
CA ALA A 75 3.35 -23.71 3.42
C ALA A 75 3.33 -22.28 2.84
N VAL A 76 4.52 -21.72 2.64
CA VAL A 76 4.67 -20.43 1.97
C VAL A 76 4.56 -20.63 0.46
N ASP A 77 3.59 -19.97 -0.16
CA ASP A 77 3.45 -19.94 -1.62
C ASP A 77 4.51 -19.00 -2.23
N LEU A 78 5.61 -19.59 -2.68
CA LEU A 78 6.74 -18.86 -3.27
C LEU A 78 6.37 -18.13 -4.57
N GLU A 79 5.46 -18.67 -5.37
CA GLU A 79 5.00 -18.03 -6.60
C GLU A 79 4.17 -16.78 -6.29
N ARG A 80 3.31 -16.86 -5.27
CA ARG A 80 2.60 -15.67 -4.76
C ARG A 80 3.57 -14.63 -4.20
N CYS A 81 4.63 -15.04 -3.52
CA CYS A 81 5.68 -14.10 -3.07
C CYS A 81 6.39 -13.43 -4.24
N ARG A 82 6.82 -14.19 -5.26
CA ARG A 82 7.48 -13.65 -6.46
C ARG A 82 6.60 -12.64 -7.21
N LYS A 83 5.32 -12.95 -7.41
CA LYS A 83 4.37 -12.02 -8.05
C LYS A 83 4.19 -10.71 -7.26
N ARG A 84 4.20 -10.80 -5.92
CA ARG A 84 4.14 -9.61 -5.06
C ARG A 84 5.41 -8.77 -5.17
N GLU A 85 6.56 -9.42 -5.20
CA GLU A 85 7.87 -8.78 -5.39
C GLU A 85 7.95 -8.07 -6.74
N GLU A 86 7.63 -8.76 -7.83
CA GLU A 86 7.64 -8.18 -9.18
C GLU A 86 6.73 -6.95 -9.29
N LYS A 87 5.53 -7.02 -8.74
CA LYS A 87 4.60 -5.87 -8.69
C LYS A 87 5.18 -4.70 -7.88
N ALA A 88 5.85 -4.99 -6.77
CA ALA A 88 6.48 -3.95 -5.95
C ALA A 88 7.65 -3.28 -6.68
N LEU A 89 8.46 -4.06 -7.41
CA LEU A 89 9.55 -3.55 -8.25
C LEU A 89 9.01 -2.66 -9.37
N GLN A 90 8.02 -3.12 -10.13
CA GLN A 90 7.40 -2.33 -11.20
C GLN A 90 6.82 -1.01 -10.66
N GLN A 91 6.19 -1.04 -9.49
CA GLN A 91 5.64 0.16 -8.85
C GLN A 91 6.76 1.12 -8.42
N ALA A 92 7.84 0.61 -7.83
CA ALA A 92 8.99 1.42 -7.43
C ALA A 92 9.71 2.04 -8.63
N GLU A 93 9.86 1.30 -9.73
CA GLU A 93 10.39 1.80 -11.00
C GLU A 93 9.51 2.92 -11.57
N LEU A 94 8.19 2.73 -11.58
CA LEU A 94 7.25 3.74 -12.04
C LEU A 94 7.32 5.01 -11.17
N GLU A 95 7.39 4.86 -9.85
CA GLU A 95 7.53 5.99 -8.92
C GLU A 95 8.86 6.72 -9.11
N SER A 96 9.96 5.98 -9.28
CA SER A 96 11.27 6.55 -9.58
C SER A 96 11.28 7.30 -10.91
N ALA A 97 10.62 6.77 -11.94
CA ALA A 97 10.53 7.39 -13.26
C ALA A 97 9.71 8.70 -13.26
N ARG A 98 8.90 8.95 -12.23
CA ARG A 98 8.17 10.22 -12.07
C ARG A 98 9.03 11.34 -11.50
N VAL A 99 10.16 11.01 -10.88
CA VAL A 99 11.07 12.01 -10.28
C VAL A 99 12.04 12.52 -11.35
N GLY A 100 11.91 13.80 -11.69
CA GLY A 100 12.81 14.47 -12.63
C GLY A 100 14.18 14.72 -11.99
N GLN A 101 15.26 14.33 -12.68
CA GLN A 101 16.62 14.59 -12.19
C GLN A 101 17.08 16.01 -12.57
N GLY A 102 17.43 16.82 -11.57
CA GLY A 102 17.93 18.19 -11.78
C GLY A 102 16.89 19.17 -12.33
N VAL A 103 15.60 18.87 -12.14
CA VAL A 103 14.47 19.74 -12.50
C VAL A 103 14.10 20.67 -11.35
N THR A 104 13.39 21.76 -11.64
CA THR A 104 12.90 22.69 -10.62
C THR A 104 11.70 22.10 -9.87
N LYS A 105 11.40 22.63 -8.68
CA LYS A 105 10.19 22.25 -7.93
C LYS A 105 8.91 22.52 -8.74
N GLU A 106 8.90 23.60 -9.51
CA GLU A 106 7.81 23.95 -10.43
C GLU A 106 7.63 22.86 -11.49
N ALA A 107 8.70 22.46 -12.18
CA ALA A 107 8.66 21.44 -13.22
C ALA A 107 8.17 20.09 -12.68
N GLN A 108 8.63 19.70 -11.49
CA GLN A 108 8.15 18.48 -10.83
C GLN A 108 6.66 18.58 -10.47
N ALA A 109 6.21 19.71 -9.92
CA ALA A 109 4.80 19.91 -9.58
C ALA A 109 3.89 19.87 -10.81
N ILE A 110 4.33 20.44 -11.93
CA ILE A 110 3.63 20.37 -13.22
C ILE A 110 3.57 18.92 -13.71
N PHE A 111 4.68 18.19 -13.67
CA PHE A 111 4.69 16.77 -14.05
C PHE A 111 3.73 15.93 -13.19
N ASP A 112 3.78 16.09 -11.87
CA ASP A 112 2.94 15.37 -10.91
C ASP A 112 1.44 15.70 -11.08
N ALA A 113 1.13 16.91 -11.56
CA ALA A 113 -0.22 17.31 -11.91
C ALA A 113 -0.70 16.68 -13.21
N LEU A 114 0.11 16.74 -14.28
CA LEU A 114 -0.24 16.22 -15.60
C LEU A 114 -0.37 14.69 -15.61
N VAL A 115 0.55 13.99 -14.94
CA VAL A 115 0.58 12.51 -14.92
C VAL A 115 -0.68 11.87 -14.33
N LYS A 116 -1.47 12.64 -13.55
CA LYS A 116 -2.77 12.19 -13.00
C LYS A 116 -3.86 12.07 -14.06
N THR A 117 -3.74 12.80 -15.16
CA THR A 117 -4.78 12.86 -16.20
C THR A 117 -4.31 12.35 -17.55
N MET A 118 -2.99 12.38 -17.80
CA MET A 118 -2.39 12.00 -19.09
C MET A 118 -1.07 11.28 -18.86
N PRO A 119 -0.72 10.26 -19.69
CA PRO A 119 0.61 9.65 -19.68
C PRO A 119 1.71 10.69 -19.89
N CYS A 120 2.67 10.74 -18.96
CA CYS A 120 3.81 11.66 -18.99
C CYS A 120 5.10 10.91 -18.66
N VAL A 121 6.19 11.25 -19.33
CA VAL A 121 7.55 10.75 -19.03
C VAL A 121 8.57 11.87 -19.06
N TRP A 122 9.64 11.74 -18.27
CA TRP A 122 10.79 12.64 -18.35
C TRP A 122 11.73 12.23 -19.47
N ARG A 123 12.16 13.20 -20.29
CA ARG A 123 13.29 13.08 -21.22
C ARG A 123 14.33 14.13 -20.84
N GLY A 124 15.28 13.75 -19.99
CA GLY A 124 16.15 14.73 -19.34
C GLY A 124 15.32 15.67 -18.47
N LYS A 125 15.29 16.96 -18.81
CA LYS A 125 14.44 17.97 -18.15
C LYS A 125 13.12 18.24 -18.88
N VAL A 126 12.86 17.59 -20.02
CA VAL A 126 11.66 17.81 -20.82
C VAL A 126 10.55 16.88 -20.35
N ILE A 127 9.33 17.40 -20.19
CA ILE A 127 8.14 16.59 -19.94
C ILE A 127 7.57 16.19 -21.30
N VAL A 128 7.49 14.89 -21.56
CA VAL A 128 6.85 14.34 -22.76
C VAL A 128 5.47 13.84 -22.38
N VAL A 129 4.43 14.46 -22.92
CA VAL A 129 3.02 14.12 -22.69
C VAL A 129 2.47 13.39 -23.90
N LEU A 130 1.80 12.26 -23.68
CA LEU A 130 1.19 11.44 -24.74
C LEU A 130 2.17 11.09 -25.89
N GLU A 131 3.46 10.95 -25.57
CA GLU A 131 4.58 10.65 -26.48
C GLU A 131 4.80 11.66 -27.65
N SER A 132 3.95 12.68 -27.76
CA SER A 132 3.83 13.54 -28.94
C SER A 132 3.92 15.03 -28.62
N VAL A 133 3.77 15.42 -27.34
CA VAL A 133 3.84 16.81 -26.90
C VAL A 133 5.01 16.98 -25.93
N LEU A 134 5.89 17.92 -26.22
CA LEU A 134 7.08 18.26 -25.45
C LEU A 134 6.80 19.55 -24.68
N ILE A 135 7.11 19.58 -23.39
CA ILE A 135 7.03 20.76 -22.54
C ILE A 135 8.41 21.00 -21.95
N GLU A 136 9.04 22.09 -22.36
CA GLU A 136 10.39 22.49 -21.96
C GLU A 136 10.33 23.71 -21.03
N GLU A 137 11.44 24.05 -20.38
CA GLU A 137 11.53 25.28 -19.59
C GLU A 137 11.14 26.51 -20.44
N PRO A 138 10.27 27.43 -19.94
CA PRO A 138 9.80 27.64 -18.57
C PRO A 138 8.53 26.86 -18.15
N TYR A 139 8.19 25.77 -18.83
CA TYR A 139 7.04 24.89 -18.54
C TYR A 139 5.68 25.59 -18.61
N THR A 140 5.55 26.56 -19.53
CA THR A 140 4.32 27.32 -19.79
C THR A 140 3.54 26.72 -20.97
N PRO A 141 2.24 27.03 -21.13
CA PRO A 141 1.47 26.60 -22.31
C PRO A 141 2.11 27.01 -23.65
N ASP A 142 2.82 28.13 -23.68
CA ASP A 142 3.49 28.62 -24.90
C ASP A 142 4.77 27.84 -25.22
N SER A 143 5.36 27.16 -24.22
CA SER A 143 6.54 26.29 -24.38
C SER A 143 6.19 24.88 -24.89
N CYS A 144 4.89 24.55 -25.01
CA CYS A 144 4.45 23.26 -25.53
C CYS A 144 4.72 23.16 -27.04
N ARG A 145 5.47 22.13 -27.43
CA ARG A 145 5.76 21.80 -28.83
C ARG A 145 5.12 20.47 -29.20
N SER A 146 4.48 20.41 -30.36
CA SER A 146 3.93 19.17 -30.95
C SER A 146 4.10 19.23 -32.47
N GLU A 147 4.19 18.07 -33.10
CA GLU A 147 4.18 18.00 -34.58
C GLU A 147 2.80 18.37 -35.15
N GLU A 148 2.74 18.74 -36.43
CA GLU A 148 1.49 19.20 -37.07
C GLU A 148 0.40 18.11 -37.05
N GLU A 149 0.78 16.84 -37.21
CA GLU A 149 -0.11 15.68 -37.09
C GLU A 149 -0.77 15.58 -35.70
N HIS A 150 -0.12 16.11 -34.67
CA HIS A 150 -0.57 16.05 -33.28
C HIS A 150 -1.04 17.40 -32.72
N ARG A 151 -1.32 18.38 -33.59
CA ARG A 151 -1.71 19.73 -33.20
C ARG A 151 -2.93 19.77 -32.26
N ALA A 152 -3.96 18.97 -32.53
CA ALA A 152 -5.14 18.88 -31.67
C ALA A 152 -4.79 18.38 -30.25
N THR A 153 -3.89 17.40 -30.15
CA THR A 153 -3.35 16.89 -28.88
C THR A 153 -2.55 17.97 -28.16
N GLY A 154 -1.70 18.70 -28.90
CA GLY A 154 -0.94 19.83 -28.38
C GLY A 154 -1.84 20.90 -27.75
N GLU A 155 -2.90 21.32 -28.44
CA GLU A 155 -3.87 22.30 -27.91
C GLU A 155 -4.61 21.79 -26.66
N ARG A 156 -4.98 20.51 -26.62
CA ARG A 156 -5.55 19.89 -25.41
C ARG A 156 -4.56 19.93 -24.24
N VAL A 157 -3.30 19.54 -24.46
CA VAL A 157 -2.26 19.55 -23.43
C VAL A 157 -2.00 20.98 -22.93
N LYS A 158 -1.96 21.98 -23.81
CA LYS A 158 -1.87 23.40 -23.42
C LYS A 158 -3.01 23.84 -22.52
N MET A 159 -4.24 23.45 -22.84
CA MET A 159 -5.41 23.78 -22.02
C MET A 159 -5.31 23.14 -20.63
N VAL A 160 -4.96 21.86 -20.55
CA VAL A 160 -4.79 21.19 -19.26
C VAL A 160 -3.63 21.80 -18.47
N LEU A 161 -2.49 22.08 -19.11
CA LEU A 161 -1.35 22.72 -18.46
C LEU A 161 -1.72 24.09 -17.87
N ARG A 162 -2.52 24.89 -18.59
CA ARG A 162 -3.01 26.18 -18.07
C ARG A 162 -3.82 25.98 -16.78
N LEU A 163 -4.81 25.09 -16.81
CA LEU A 163 -5.65 24.80 -15.64
C LEU A 163 -4.84 24.25 -14.45
N GLU A 164 -3.86 23.41 -14.73
CA GLU A 164 -3.00 22.84 -13.69
C GLU A 164 -2.06 23.87 -13.08
N ARG A 165 -1.50 24.79 -13.88
CA ARG A 165 -0.71 25.92 -13.36
C ARG A 165 -1.56 26.84 -12.47
N GLU A 166 -2.78 27.19 -12.91
CA GLU A 166 -3.71 27.98 -12.10
C GLU A 166 -4.03 27.29 -10.76
N ARG A 167 -4.25 25.97 -10.78
CA ARG A 167 -4.49 25.17 -9.56
C ARG A 167 -3.28 25.15 -8.63
N LEU A 168 -2.07 25.15 -9.17
CA LEU A 168 -0.81 25.16 -8.42
C LEU A 168 -0.38 26.56 -7.94
N GLY A 169 -1.05 27.63 -8.39
CA GLY A 169 -0.70 29.01 -8.07
C GLY A 169 0.56 29.51 -8.79
N LEU A 170 0.80 29.00 -10.01
CA LEU A 170 1.95 29.28 -10.88
C LEU A 170 1.61 30.16 -12.08
#